data_AF-A0A350R681-F1
#
_entry.id   AF-A0A350R681-F1
#
_cell.length_a   1.000
_cell.length_b   1.000
_cell.length_c   1.000
_cell.angle_alpha   90.00
_cell.angle_beta   90.00
_cell.angle_gamma   90.00
#
_symmetry.space_group_name_H-M   'P 1'
#
loop_
_entity.id
_entity.type
_entity.pdbx_description
1 polymer ?
#
loop_
_entity_poly.entity_id
_entity_poly.type
_entity_poly.pdbx_seq_one_letter_code
_entity_poly.pdbx_strand_id
1 'polypeptide(L)'
;MQNVRKIFHFFLGTVVIFMLISGYQRIQMVRAEQSGSSPDSVATSRLVTLSTALATLGYGSTSAGSWGDWGTSWNHIYSAATKPFNDAIANTLKNGGNTDYPQSVGGVDDYNNNAPIPSDSYQATWTTCNVGNTYCGSGRSVAEKKDENTGLIWSPRISSGSNWFVANRCKYPNGLPGDDGVCNLHNEVACQCVKDTANEDADNTTAVTCERYDDGNWRLPTQKELMMSYIDGSWAQLTNAANTYWSSTTTSYATQSSWYTYQYNGYTGYSTKTYNYSVRCVR
;
A
#
# COMPACT_ATOMS: atom_id res chain seq x y z
N MET A 1 -59.35 57.24 -3.02
CA MET A 1 -57.96 56.88 -2.64
C MET A 1 -57.84 55.90 -1.45
N GLN A 2 -58.87 55.69 -0.63
CA GLN A 2 -58.78 54.81 0.56
C GLN A 2 -58.68 53.30 0.25
N ASN A 3 -59.30 52.82 -0.84
CA ASN A 3 -59.30 51.39 -1.20
C ASN A 3 -57.95 50.90 -1.75
N VAL A 4 -57.20 51.76 -2.44
CA VAL A 4 -55.86 51.43 -2.96
C VAL A 4 -54.87 51.18 -1.81
N ARG A 5 -55.00 51.95 -0.72
CA ARG A 5 -54.14 51.81 0.46
C ARG A 5 -54.34 50.46 1.17
N LYS A 6 -55.58 49.97 1.26
CA LYS A 6 -55.91 48.67 1.88
C LYS A 6 -55.37 47.49 1.07
N ILE A 7 -55.49 47.55 -0.26
CA ILE A 7 -54.96 46.51 -1.17
C ILE A 7 -53.43 46.44 -1.07
N PHE A 8 -52.75 47.59 -1.00
CA PHE A 8 -51.30 47.63 -0.89
C PHE A 8 -50.77 47.02 0.43
N HIS A 9 -51.47 47.24 1.56
CA HIS A 9 -51.08 46.66 2.85
C HIS A 9 -51.28 45.14 2.88
N PHE A 10 -52.35 44.63 2.25
CA PHE A 10 -52.60 43.19 2.17
C PHE A 10 -51.56 42.47 1.28
N PHE A 11 -51.17 43.10 0.17
CA PHE A 11 -50.14 42.57 -0.73
C PHE A 11 -48.75 42.56 -0.07
N LEU A 12 -48.40 43.60 0.68
CA LEU A 12 -47.13 43.65 1.40
C LEU A 12 -47.06 42.59 2.51
N GLY A 13 -48.15 42.38 3.25
CA GLY A 13 -48.21 41.37 4.31
C GLY A 13 -48.05 39.93 3.78
N THR A 14 -48.68 39.61 2.65
CA THR A 14 -48.59 38.27 2.04
C THR A 14 -47.20 37.98 1.47
N VAL A 15 -46.55 38.98 0.86
CA VAL A 15 -45.18 38.85 0.35
C VAL A 15 -44.16 38.60 1.48
N VAL A 16 -44.30 39.28 2.63
CA VAL A 16 -43.42 39.07 3.79
C VAL A 16 -43.59 37.66 4.38
N ILE A 17 -44.84 37.17 4.50
CA ILE A 17 -45.11 35.81 4.98
C ILE A 17 -44.50 34.77 4.03
N PHE A 18 -44.62 34.97 2.71
CA PHE A 18 -44.05 34.05 1.73
C PHE A 18 -42.51 34.02 1.77
N MET A 19 -41.87 35.18 1.98
CA MET A 19 -40.41 35.24 2.20
C MET A 19 -39.98 34.54 3.50
N LEU A 20 -40.75 34.67 4.58
CA LEU A 20 -40.45 33.97 5.84
C LEU A 20 -40.59 32.45 5.71
N ILE A 21 -41.63 31.98 5.02
CA ILE A 21 -41.86 30.55 4.79
C ILE A 21 -40.77 29.96 3.87
N SER A 22 -40.44 30.63 2.77
CA SER A 22 -39.38 30.18 1.85
C SER A 22 -37.99 30.27 2.46
N GLY A 23 -37.71 31.29 3.27
CA GLY A 23 -36.49 31.41 4.07
C GLY A 23 -36.37 30.28 5.11
N TYR A 24 -37.46 29.96 5.80
CA TYR A 24 -37.50 28.84 6.75
C TYR A 24 -37.26 27.49 6.05
N GLN A 25 -37.88 27.25 4.89
CA GLN A 25 -37.63 26.03 4.10
C GLN A 25 -36.19 25.94 3.58
N ARG A 26 -35.58 27.06 3.16
CA ARG A 26 -34.17 27.13 2.76
C ARG A 26 -33.23 26.83 3.92
N ILE A 27 -33.51 27.33 5.12
CA ILE A 27 -32.70 27.08 6.32
C ILE A 27 -32.77 25.60 6.73
N GLN A 28 -33.93 24.94 6.57
CA GLN A 28 -34.06 23.51 6.85
C GLN A 28 -33.25 22.63 5.89
N MET A 29 -33.09 23.03 4.62
CA MET A 29 -32.26 22.30 3.64
C MET A 29 -30.75 22.36 3.94
N VAL A 30 -30.29 23.29 4.78
CA VAL A 30 -28.86 23.48 5.11
C VAL A 30 -28.46 22.76 6.41
N ARG A 31 -29.40 22.15 7.15
CA ARG A 31 -29.14 21.48 8.44
C ARG A 31 -28.60 20.04 8.33
N ALA A 32 -28.01 19.65 7.21
CA ALA A 32 -27.34 18.35 7.12
C ALA A 32 -26.12 18.22 8.08
N GLU A 33 -25.63 19.34 8.65
CA GLU A 33 -24.41 19.36 9.46
C GLU A 33 -24.59 20.22 10.73
N GLN A 34 -25.34 19.71 11.71
CA GLN A 34 -25.22 20.18 13.09
C GLN A 34 -24.53 19.10 13.93
N SER A 35 -23.52 19.49 14.71
CA SER A 35 -22.94 18.66 15.76
C SER A 35 -23.96 18.46 16.88
N GLY A 36 -24.30 17.21 17.18
CA GLY A 36 -25.43 16.79 18.02
C GLY A 36 -26.21 15.65 17.33
N SER A 37 -27.34 15.23 17.89
CA SER A 37 -28.21 14.20 17.29
C SER A 37 -28.70 14.66 15.91
N SER A 38 -27.92 14.37 14.87
CA SER A 38 -28.21 14.75 13.50
C SER A 38 -29.45 13.98 13.04
N PRO A 39 -30.48 14.64 12.51
CA PRO A 39 -31.59 13.92 11.91
C PRO A 39 -31.04 13.21 10.67
N ASP A 40 -30.96 11.87 10.74
CA ASP A 40 -30.70 11.01 9.58
C ASP A 40 -31.66 11.45 8.47
N SER A 41 -31.13 12.19 7.47
CA SER A 41 -31.95 12.60 6.34
C SER A 41 -32.23 11.33 5.54
N VAL A 42 -33.44 10.78 5.66
CA VAL A 42 -33.94 9.64 4.87
C VAL A 42 -33.96 9.90 3.36
N ALA A 43 -33.61 11.11 2.91
CA ALA A 43 -33.32 11.41 1.52
C ALA A 43 -31.99 10.76 1.10
N THR A 44 -31.89 10.31 -0.15
CA THR A 44 -30.67 9.78 -0.77
C THR A 44 -29.59 10.87 -0.84
N SER A 45 -28.94 11.14 0.29
CA SER A 45 -27.86 12.11 0.40
C SER A 45 -26.54 11.46 0.02
N ARG A 46 -25.56 12.26 -0.43
CA ARG A 46 -24.20 11.78 -0.72
C ARG A 46 -23.58 11.06 0.49
N LEU A 47 -23.95 11.47 1.70
CA LEU A 47 -23.54 10.85 2.95
C LEU A 47 -24.07 9.41 3.07
N VAL A 48 -25.37 9.21 2.83
CA VAL A 48 -25.99 7.88 2.87
C VAL A 48 -25.40 7.00 1.77
N THR A 49 -25.17 7.53 0.56
CA THR A 49 -24.49 6.81 -0.53
C THR A 49 -23.09 6.35 -0.11
N LEU A 50 -22.29 7.23 0.52
CA LEU A 50 -20.96 6.87 0.99
C LEU A 50 -21.01 5.82 2.10
N SER A 51 -21.90 5.98 3.08
CA SER A 51 -22.12 5.01 4.16
C SER A 51 -22.53 3.63 3.63
N THR A 52 -23.45 3.57 2.66
CA THR A 52 -23.86 2.32 2.01
C THR A 52 -22.71 1.68 1.23
N ALA A 53 -21.92 2.47 0.50
CA ALA A 53 -20.76 1.95 -0.22
C ALA A 53 -19.73 1.34 0.75
N LEU A 54 -19.44 2.01 1.86
CA LEU A 54 -18.57 1.49 2.92
C LEU A 54 -19.14 0.20 3.52
N ALA A 55 -20.45 0.14 3.79
CA ALA A 55 -21.14 -1.06 4.27
C ALA A 55 -20.97 -2.25 3.31
N THR A 56 -21.15 -2.03 2.01
CA THR A 56 -20.99 -3.06 0.96
C THR A 56 -19.56 -3.58 0.92
N LEU A 57 -18.58 -2.73 1.17
CA LEU A 57 -17.17 -3.09 1.25
C LEU A 57 -16.78 -3.70 2.62
N GLY A 58 -17.72 -3.81 3.57
CA GLY A 58 -17.47 -4.35 4.91
C GLY A 58 -16.71 -3.39 5.83
N TYR A 59 -16.73 -2.08 5.54
CA TYR A 59 -15.99 -1.07 6.30
C TYR A 59 -16.84 -0.30 7.29
N GLY A 60 -16.24 -0.03 8.45
CA GLY A 60 -16.83 0.75 9.53
C GLY A 60 -17.93 0.02 10.29
N SER A 61 -18.68 0.78 11.08
CA SER A 61 -19.76 0.32 11.95
C SER A 61 -20.77 1.45 12.13
N THR A 62 -22.05 1.11 12.13
CA THR A 62 -23.13 2.06 12.43
C THR A 62 -23.20 2.42 13.91
N SER A 63 -22.57 1.63 14.78
CA SER A 63 -22.55 1.87 16.22
C SER A 63 -21.64 3.04 16.59
N ALA A 64 -22.05 3.79 17.61
CA ALA A 64 -21.24 4.83 18.22
C ALA A 64 -19.96 4.24 18.84
N GLY A 65 -18.85 5.00 18.75
CA GLY A 65 -17.58 4.65 19.37
C GLY A 65 -17.22 5.56 20.54
N SER A 66 -15.95 5.54 20.97
CA SER A 66 -15.43 6.45 22.00
C SER A 66 -15.48 7.93 21.60
N TRP A 67 -15.67 8.22 20.32
CA TRP A 67 -15.89 9.55 19.74
C TRP A 67 -17.34 10.07 19.90
N GLY A 68 -18.23 9.27 20.46
CA GLY A 68 -19.65 9.58 20.63
C GLY A 68 -20.53 9.10 19.47
N ASP A 69 -21.83 9.36 19.59
CA ASP A 69 -22.82 9.01 18.57
C ASP A 69 -23.12 10.21 17.66
N TRP A 70 -22.74 10.10 16.38
CA TRP A 70 -22.93 11.15 15.38
C TRP A 70 -24.05 10.79 14.39
N GLY A 71 -24.80 9.71 14.66
CA GLY A 71 -25.80 9.14 13.76
C GLY A 71 -25.22 8.06 12.86
N THR A 72 -26.11 7.19 12.35
CA THR A 72 -25.79 5.94 11.65
C THR A 72 -24.70 6.09 10.59
N SER A 73 -24.90 7.01 9.65
CA SER A 73 -23.99 7.18 8.50
C SER A 73 -22.66 7.81 8.88
N TRP A 74 -22.66 8.74 9.83
CA TRP A 74 -21.42 9.39 10.30
C TRP A 74 -20.59 8.47 11.18
N ASN A 75 -21.22 7.70 12.06
CA ASN A 75 -20.53 6.64 12.81
C ASN A 75 -19.88 5.65 11.84
N HIS A 76 -20.58 5.29 10.76
CA HIS A 76 -20.07 4.39 9.74
C HIS A 76 -18.83 4.94 9.04
N ILE A 77 -18.90 6.18 8.56
CA ILE A 77 -17.80 6.84 7.85
C ILE A 77 -16.61 7.05 8.78
N TYR A 78 -16.85 7.54 10.00
CA TYR A 78 -15.78 7.82 10.96
C TYR A 78 -15.07 6.53 11.37
N SER A 79 -15.83 5.50 11.77
CA SER A 79 -15.24 4.22 12.16
C SER A 79 -14.48 3.56 11.00
N ALA A 80 -14.98 3.67 9.76
CA ALA A 80 -14.25 3.23 8.58
C ALA A 80 -12.92 3.99 8.39
N ALA A 81 -12.93 5.32 8.57
CA ALA A 81 -11.74 6.17 8.43
C ALA A 81 -10.72 5.98 9.57
N THR A 82 -11.15 5.57 10.75
CA THR A 82 -10.26 5.35 11.90
C THR A 82 -9.75 3.93 12.06
N LYS A 83 -10.29 2.97 11.29
CA LYS A 83 -9.74 1.61 11.29
C LYS A 83 -8.36 1.61 10.63
N PRO A 84 -7.41 0.79 11.12
CA PRO A 84 -6.14 0.61 10.43
C PRO A 84 -6.42 0.13 9.00
N PHE A 85 -5.70 0.69 8.03
CA PHE A 85 -5.77 0.28 6.62
C PHE A 85 -5.65 -1.25 6.42
N ASN A 86 -5.06 -1.96 7.40
CA ASN A 86 -4.89 -3.41 7.41
C ASN A 86 -6.13 -4.24 7.82
N ASP A 87 -7.20 -3.68 8.38
CA ASP A 87 -8.41 -4.46 8.73
C ASP A 87 -9.17 -4.92 7.47
N ALA A 88 -9.10 -4.09 6.41
CA ALA A 88 -9.56 -4.40 5.06
C ALA A 88 -8.90 -5.66 4.52
N ILE A 89 -7.57 -5.67 4.61
CA ILE A 89 -6.71 -6.75 4.15
C ILE A 89 -6.98 -7.98 5.04
N ALA A 90 -7.02 -7.84 6.37
CA ALA A 90 -7.22 -8.95 7.31
C ALA A 90 -8.53 -9.74 7.11
N ASN A 91 -9.64 -9.10 6.74
CA ASN A 91 -10.90 -9.82 6.47
C ASN A 91 -10.88 -10.58 5.12
N THR A 92 -10.04 -10.16 4.18
CA THR A 92 -9.88 -10.81 2.88
C THR A 92 -8.64 -11.69 2.78
N LEU A 93 -7.72 -11.64 3.75
CA LEU A 93 -6.51 -12.46 3.85
C LEU A 93 -6.88 -13.92 4.14
N LYS A 94 -7.39 -14.61 3.12
CA LYS A 94 -7.44 -16.06 3.08
C LYS A 94 -6.24 -16.51 2.26
N ASN A 95 -5.46 -17.44 2.79
CA ASN A 95 -4.52 -18.21 1.97
C ASN A 95 -4.97 -19.66 1.96
N GLY A 96 -5.80 -20.01 0.98
CA GLY A 96 -6.53 -21.27 0.94
C GLY A 96 -7.80 -21.29 1.82
N GLY A 97 -8.93 -21.52 1.16
CA GLY A 97 -10.21 -21.87 1.78
C GLY A 97 -11.13 -22.62 0.82
N ASN A 98 -10.58 -23.13 -0.30
CA ASN A 98 -11.31 -24.03 -1.18
C ASN A 98 -11.56 -25.39 -0.49
N THR A 99 -12.39 -26.23 -1.09
CA THR A 99 -12.72 -27.56 -0.55
C THR A 99 -11.50 -28.46 -0.37
N ASP A 100 -10.43 -28.19 -1.11
CA ASP A 100 -9.22 -29.02 -1.14
C ASP A 100 -8.21 -28.59 -0.06
N TYR A 101 -8.21 -27.31 0.35
CA TYR A 101 -7.33 -26.71 1.35
C TYR A 101 -8.08 -25.76 2.29
N PRO A 102 -9.04 -26.26 3.08
CA PRO A 102 -9.73 -25.42 4.04
C PRO A 102 -8.77 -24.86 5.10
N GLN A 103 -9.07 -23.69 5.65
CA GLN A 103 -8.26 -23.12 6.74
C GLN A 103 -8.12 -24.07 7.95
N SER A 104 -9.08 -24.98 8.16
CA SER A 104 -9.02 -26.02 9.20
C SER A 104 -7.88 -27.03 9.01
N VAL A 105 -7.32 -27.15 7.80
CA VAL A 105 -6.12 -27.96 7.52
C VAL A 105 -4.87 -27.12 7.32
N GLY A 106 -4.95 -25.80 7.56
CA GLY A 106 -3.81 -24.87 7.52
C GLY A 106 -3.63 -24.06 6.24
N GLY A 107 -4.50 -24.25 5.23
CA GLY A 107 -4.37 -23.57 3.93
C GLY A 107 -3.21 -24.05 3.06
N VAL A 108 -2.88 -23.31 2.00
CA VAL A 108 -1.69 -23.51 1.15
C VAL A 108 -0.97 -22.20 0.94
N ASP A 109 0.34 -22.25 0.70
CA ASP A 109 1.10 -21.09 0.23
C ASP A 109 0.89 -20.84 -1.27
N ASP A 110 1.36 -19.69 -1.76
CA ASP A 110 1.15 -19.30 -3.15
C ASP A 110 1.86 -20.24 -4.14
N TYR A 111 3.01 -20.80 -3.76
CA TYR A 111 3.75 -21.77 -4.58
C TYR A 111 2.92 -23.01 -4.86
N ASN A 112 2.29 -23.59 -3.84
CA ASN A 112 1.42 -24.75 -3.94
C ASN A 112 1.97 -25.89 -4.85
N ASN A 113 3.26 -26.20 -4.74
CA ASN A 113 3.96 -27.14 -5.62
C ASN A 113 3.78 -26.85 -7.13
N ASN A 114 3.82 -25.56 -7.48
CA ASN A 114 3.57 -25.03 -8.82
C ASN A 114 2.17 -25.37 -9.37
N ALA A 115 1.22 -25.70 -8.50
CA ALA A 115 -0.19 -25.83 -8.85
C ALA A 115 -0.87 -24.44 -8.92
N PRO A 116 -2.05 -24.33 -9.54
CA PRO A 116 -2.81 -23.09 -9.54
C PRO A 116 -3.07 -22.58 -8.13
N ILE A 117 -2.93 -21.26 -7.94
CA ILE A 117 -3.33 -20.61 -6.69
C ILE A 117 -4.83 -20.85 -6.47
N PRO A 118 -5.28 -21.24 -5.26
CA PRO A 118 -6.71 -21.35 -4.95
C PRO A 118 -7.48 -20.07 -5.33
N SER A 119 -8.67 -20.24 -5.90
CA SER A 119 -9.48 -19.11 -6.40
C SER A 119 -9.94 -18.14 -5.32
N ASP A 120 -9.88 -18.54 -4.06
CA ASP A 120 -10.25 -17.74 -2.90
C ASP A 120 -9.04 -17.21 -2.10
N SER A 121 -7.82 -17.45 -2.58
CA SER A 121 -6.63 -16.81 -2.03
C SER A 121 -6.67 -15.31 -2.30
N TYR A 122 -6.27 -14.54 -1.29
CA TYR A 122 -6.10 -13.10 -1.41
C TYR A 122 -5.06 -12.77 -2.47
N GLN A 123 -5.40 -11.83 -3.36
CA GLN A 123 -4.46 -11.18 -4.27
C GLN A 123 -4.82 -9.71 -4.33
N ALA A 124 -3.83 -8.84 -4.17
CA ALA A 124 -4.04 -7.42 -4.38
C ALA A 124 -4.26 -7.12 -5.87
N THR A 125 -4.62 -5.87 -6.16
CA THR A 125 -4.66 -5.40 -7.55
C THR A 125 -3.26 -5.04 -8.01
N TRP A 126 -2.84 -5.62 -9.14
CA TRP A 126 -1.57 -5.33 -9.79
C TRP A 126 -1.79 -4.77 -11.20
N THR A 127 -1.14 -3.66 -11.50
CA THR A 127 -1.15 -3.08 -12.84
C THR A 127 0.10 -3.49 -13.59
N THR A 128 -0.05 -4.11 -14.77
CA THR A 128 1.10 -4.40 -15.64
C THR A 128 1.64 -3.10 -16.22
N CYS A 129 2.95 -2.87 -16.09
CA CYS A 129 3.61 -1.68 -16.60
C CYS A 129 3.97 -1.89 -18.08
N ASN A 130 3.41 -1.07 -18.96
CA ASN A 130 3.62 -1.18 -20.40
C ASN A 130 3.52 0.20 -21.07
N VAL A 131 3.81 0.28 -22.36
CA VAL A 131 3.77 1.55 -23.12
C VAL A 131 2.40 2.25 -23.04
N GLY A 132 1.29 1.49 -22.93
CA GLY A 132 -0.07 2.02 -22.86
C GLY A 132 -0.40 2.78 -21.56
N ASN A 133 0.35 2.53 -20.47
CA ASN A 133 0.31 3.32 -19.23
C ASN A 133 1.65 3.99 -18.92
N THR A 134 2.50 4.15 -19.95
CA THR A 134 3.86 4.70 -19.88
C THR A 134 4.71 4.06 -18.78
N TYR A 135 4.56 2.75 -18.62
CA TYR A 135 5.24 1.93 -17.63
C TYR A 135 4.91 2.32 -16.19
N CYS A 136 3.62 2.34 -15.88
CA CYS A 136 3.07 2.73 -14.58
C CYS A 136 3.48 4.15 -14.15
N GLY A 137 3.65 5.06 -15.12
CA GLY A 137 4.11 6.42 -14.86
C GLY A 137 5.61 6.57 -14.62
N SER A 138 6.39 5.49 -14.65
CA SER A 138 7.86 5.59 -14.56
C SER A 138 8.49 6.13 -15.84
N GLY A 139 7.86 5.93 -17.00
CA GLY A 139 8.45 6.22 -18.30
C GLY A 139 9.55 5.24 -18.72
N ARG A 140 9.75 4.14 -17.99
CA ARG A 140 10.88 3.22 -18.19
C ARG A 140 10.41 1.81 -18.52
N SER A 141 10.91 1.26 -19.63
CA SER A 141 10.49 -0.06 -20.12
C SER A 141 10.84 -1.24 -19.22
N VAL A 142 11.67 -0.98 -18.21
CA VAL A 142 12.11 -1.95 -17.22
C VAL A 142 11.15 -2.10 -16.04
N ALA A 143 10.12 -1.26 -15.90
CA ALA A 143 9.09 -1.50 -14.90
C ALA A 143 8.20 -2.67 -15.32
N GLU A 144 7.99 -3.62 -14.42
CA GLU A 144 7.22 -4.84 -14.69
C GLU A 144 5.77 -4.68 -14.26
N LYS A 145 5.55 -4.45 -12.97
CA LYS A 145 4.21 -4.25 -12.40
C LYS A 145 4.21 -3.22 -11.28
N LYS A 146 3.09 -2.54 -11.11
CA LYS A 146 2.78 -1.72 -9.95
C LYS A 146 1.83 -2.47 -9.04
N ASP A 147 2.18 -2.56 -7.78
CA ASP A 147 1.29 -2.98 -6.72
C ASP A 147 0.42 -1.78 -6.31
N GLU A 148 -0.89 -1.86 -6.52
CA GLU A 148 -1.80 -0.73 -6.22
C GLU A 148 -2.05 -0.55 -4.72
N ASN A 149 -1.78 -1.57 -3.89
CA ASN A 149 -1.93 -1.48 -2.45
C ASN A 149 -0.80 -0.65 -1.82
N THR A 150 0.44 -0.89 -2.24
CA THR A 150 1.62 -0.15 -1.75
C THR A 150 2.01 1.05 -2.60
N GLY A 151 1.55 1.10 -3.85
CA GLY A 151 1.95 2.09 -4.84
C GLY A 151 3.34 1.83 -5.45
N LEU A 152 4.05 0.78 -5.00
CA LEU A 152 5.41 0.47 -5.45
C LEU A 152 5.41 -0.07 -6.87
N ILE A 153 6.37 0.41 -7.66
CA ILE A 153 6.65 -0.12 -9.00
C ILE A 153 7.81 -1.10 -8.89
N TRP A 154 7.60 -2.33 -9.35
CA TRP A 154 8.56 -3.43 -9.26
C TRP A 154 9.28 -3.63 -10.60
N SER A 155 10.59 -3.84 -10.54
CA SER A 155 11.38 -4.31 -11.68
C SER A 155 11.21 -5.83 -11.85
N PRO A 156 11.57 -6.41 -13.00
CA PRO A 156 11.91 -7.83 -13.11
C PRO A 156 13.05 -8.21 -12.16
N ARG A 157 13.32 -9.52 -12.05
CA ARG A 157 14.57 -10.00 -11.46
C ARG A 157 15.75 -9.55 -12.31
N ILE A 158 16.69 -8.81 -11.71
CA ILE A 158 17.85 -8.22 -12.42
C ILE A 158 19.14 -9.03 -12.22
N SER A 159 19.21 -9.86 -11.17
CA SER A 159 20.32 -10.78 -10.90
C SER A 159 19.82 -11.98 -10.08
N SER A 160 20.52 -13.12 -10.17
CA SER A 160 20.27 -14.34 -9.38
C SER A 160 21.46 -14.79 -8.52
N GLY A 161 22.51 -13.97 -8.42
CA GLY A 161 23.78 -14.36 -7.79
C GLY A 161 24.58 -13.21 -7.23
N SER A 162 23.92 -12.14 -6.80
CA SER A 162 24.62 -10.98 -6.22
C SER A 162 24.72 -11.15 -4.71
N ASN A 163 25.88 -10.81 -4.16
CA ASN A 163 26.00 -10.55 -2.74
C ASN A 163 25.31 -9.24 -2.36
N TRP A 164 25.06 -9.04 -1.07
CA TRP A 164 24.28 -7.90 -0.60
C TRP A 164 24.98 -6.57 -0.86
N PHE A 165 26.31 -6.51 -0.72
CA PHE A 165 27.07 -5.28 -0.98
C PHE A 165 26.95 -4.84 -2.44
N VAL A 166 27.06 -5.78 -3.37
CA VAL A 166 26.82 -5.51 -4.79
C VAL A 166 25.38 -5.07 -4.99
N ALA A 167 24.38 -5.84 -4.53
CA ALA A 167 22.96 -5.53 -4.72
C ALA A 167 22.58 -4.12 -4.23
N ASN A 168 23.17 -3.70 -3.10
CA ASN A 168 22.90 -2.43 -2.42
C ASN A 168 23.90 -1.31 -2.77
N ARG A 169 24.75 -1.52 -3.79
CA ARG A 169 25.79 -0.56 -4.27
C ARG A 169 26.68 -0.01 -3.15
N CYS A 170 27.14 -0.92 -2.30
CA CYS A 170 28.04 -0.64 -1.21
C CYS A 170 29.45 -1.09 -1.55
N LYS A 171 30.44 -0.29 -1.19
CA LYS A 171 31.82 -0.74 -1.01
C LYS A 171 32.09 -0.99 0.47
N TYR A 172 33.03 -1.89 0.74
CA TYR A 172 33.68 -1.95 2.04
C TYR A 172 34.33 -0.58 2.33
N PRO A 173 34.24 -0.04 3.54
CA PRO A 173 34.95 1.16 3.94
C PRO A 173 36.46 0.91 4.08
N ASN A 174 37.12 0.61 2.96
CA ASN A 174 38.57 0.42 2.90
C ASN A 174 39.30 1.61 3.52
N GLY A 175 40.11 1.34 4.55
CA GLY A 175 41.03 2.33 5.16
C GLY A 175 40.53 2.96 6.46
N LEU A 176 39.44 2.48 7.05
CA LEU A 176 39.09 2.84 8.43
C LEU A 176 39.91 2.01 9.45
N PRO A 177 40.29 2.57 10.61
CA PRO A 177 40.98 1.80 11.65
C PRO A 177 40.15 0.58 12.09
N GLY A 178 40.72 -0.62 11.96
CA GLY A 178 40.05 -1.89 12.31
C GLY A 178 39.34 -2.60 11.16
N ASP A 179 39.52 -2.14 9.91
CA ASP A 179 38.97 -2.78 8.71
C ASP A 179 39.93 -3.81 8.10
N ASP A 180 39.46 -5.04 7.87
CA ASP A 180 40.14 -6.11 7.13
C ASP A 180 39.62 -6.24 5.68
N GLY A 181 38.68 -5.38 5.27
CA GLY A 181 38.03 -5.39 3.96
C GLY A 181 36.96 -6.48 3.82
N VAL A 182 36.59 -7.17 4.91
CA VAL A 182 35.66 -8.30 4.88
C VAL A 182 34.68 -8.19 6.04
N CYS A 183 33.39 -8.21 5.72
CA CYS A 183 32.35 -8.19 6.74
C CYS A 183 32.16 -9.59 7.35
N ASN A 184 32.84 -9.87 8.47
CA ASN A 184 32.92 -11.18 9.10
C ASN A 184 32.14 -11.24 10.43
N LEU A 185 32.25 -10.20 11.26
CA LEU A 185 31.70 -10.15 12.62
C LEU A 185 30.71 -9.01 12.82
N HIS A 186 29.92 -9.15 13.89
CA HIS A 186 28.99 -8.12 14.29
C HIS A 186 29.73 -6.85 14.77
N ASN A 187 29.23 -5.70 14.34
CA ASN A 187 29.76 -4.35 14.61
C ASN A 187 31.12 -4.05 13.97
N GLU A 188 31.57 -4.86 13.02
CA GLU A 188 32.73 -4.50 12.21
C GLU A 188 32.41 -3.33 11.28
N VAL A 189 33.40 -2.45 11.13
CA VAL A 189 33.34 -1.31 10.22
C VAL A 189 33.15 -1.80 8.78
N ALA A 190 33.77 -2.91 8.41
CA ALA A 190 33.61 -3.58 7.11
C ALA A 190 32.14 -3.93 6.77
N CYS A 191 31.26 -4.08 7.76
CA CYS A 191 29.85 -4.41 7.55
C CYS A 191 28.95 -3.21 7.26
N GLN A 192 29.49 -2.00 7.38
CA GLN A 192 28.79 -0.78 7.01
C GLN A 192 28.68 -0.65 5.49
N CYS A 193 27.54 -0.16 5.02
CA CYS A 193 27.39 0.19 3.61
C CYS A 193 27.91 1.62 3.40
N VAL A 194 29.08 1.75 2.78
CA VAL A 194 29.52 3.04 2.24
C VAL A 194 29.20 3.06 0.74
N LYS A 195 28.45 4.07 0.30
CA LYS A 195 28.04 4.19 -1.09
C LYS A 195 29.27 4.23 -2.01
N ASP A 196 29.26 3.40 -3.04
CA ASP A 196 30.32 3.40 -4.04
C ASP A 196 30.07 4.47 -5.11
N THR A 197 30.73 5.62 -4.93
CA THR A 197 30.71 6.78 -5.84
C THR A 197 31.84 6.77 -6.87
N ALA A 198 32.83 5.88 -6.76
CA ALA A 198 34.00 5.89 -7.65
C ALA A 198 33.75 5.14 -8.97
N ASN A 199 32.78 4.23 -9.00
CA ASN A 199 32.39 3.45 -10.18
C ASN A 199 31.13 3.99 -10.88
N GLU A 200 30.98 5.32 -10.95
CA GLU A 200 29.83 5.95 -11.62
C GLU A 200 29.84 5.70 -13.15
N ASP A 201 31.02 5.61 -13.78
CA ASP A 201 31.19 5.67 -15.24
C ASP A 201 31.37 4.33 -16.00
N ALA A 202 31.39 3.17 -15.33
CA ALA A 202 31.61 1.89 -16.01
C ALA A 202 30.29 1.24 -16.46
N ASP A 203 29.92 1.43 -17.72
CA ASP A 203 29.01 0.63 -18.57
C ASP A 203 27.73 0.03 -17.94
N ASN A 204 26.57 0.47 -18.45
CA ASN A 204 25.19 0.12 -18.04
C ASN A 204 24.76 -1.31 -18.42
N THR A 205 25.68 -2.20 -18.80
CA THR A 205 25.33 -3.41 -19.57
C THR A 205 25.01 -4.65 -18.72
N THR A 206 25.29 -4.63 -17.41
CA THR A 206 24.78 -5.64 -16.46
C THR A 206 24.55 -5.00 -15.09
N ALA A 207 23.46 -4.24 -14.94
CA ALA A 207 23.08 -3.67 -13.64
C ALA A 207 22.73 -4.80 -12.65
N VAL A 208 23.74 -5.24 -11.89
CA VAL A 208 23.61 -6.18 -10.76
C VAL A 208 23.09 -5.49 -9.48
N THR A 209 22.94 -4.16 -9.52
CA THR A 209 22.56 -3.31 -8.38
C THR A 209 21.32 -2.50 -8.74
N CYS A 210 20.46 -2.23 -7.76
CA CYS A 210 19.26 -1.45 -8.00
C CYS A 210 19.57 0.00 -8.36
N GLU A 211 20.52 0.65 -7.69
CA GLU A 211 20.84 2.05 -7.97
C GLU A 211 21.52 2.31 -9.33
N ARG A 212 21.99 1.26 -10.02
CA ARG A 212 22.47 1.37 -11.41
C ARG A 212 21.48 0.77 -12.41
N TYR A 213 20.36 0.25 -11.93
CA TYR A 213 19.33 -0.27 -12.80
C TYR A 213 18.68 0.90 -13.53
N ASP A 214 18.76 0.88 -14.86
CA ASP A 214 18.01 1.77 -15.73
C ASP A 214 18.32 3.28 -15.55
N ASP A 215 17.43 4.08 -14.95
CA ASP A 215 17.64 5.51 -14.70
C ASP A 215 18.29 5.81 -13.34
N GLY A 216 18.63 4.75 -12.58
CA GLY A 216 19.24 4.86 -11.26
C GLY A 216 18.30 5.29 -10.14
N ASN A 217 17.01 5.46 -10.41
CA ASN A 217 15.98 5.80 -9.40
C ASN A 217 15.37 4.55 -8.74
N TRP A 218 16.03 3.42 -8.86
CA TRP A 218 15.61 2.14 -8.31
C TRP A 218 16.39 1.83 -7.03
N ARG A 219 15.73 1.20 -6.07
CA ARG A 219 16.35 0.78 -4.81
C ARG A 219 16.01 -0.66 -4.47
N LEU A 220 16.83 -1.24 -3.61
CA LEU A 220 16.55 -2.55 -3.04
C LEU A 220 15.35 -2.42 -2.06
N PRO A 221 14.32 -3.27 -2.17
CA PRO A 221 13.18 -3.23 -1.28
C PRO A 221 13.60 -3.50 0.16
N THR A 222 12.87 -2.96 1.12
CA THR A 222 13.02 -3.29 2.53
C THR A 222 12.42 -4.66 2.84
N GLN A 223 12.73 -5.21 4.02
CA GLN A 223 12.16 -6.49 4.47
C GLN A 223 10.63 -6.44 4.45
N LYS A 224 10.05 -5.34 4.94
CA LYS A 224 8.61 -5.17 5.03
C LYS A 224 7.95 -5.06 3.65
N GLU A 225 8.62 -4.44 2.68
CA GLU A 225 8.10 -4.33 1.32
C GLU A 225 8.11 -5.68 0.59
N LEU A 226 9.14 -6.51 0.78
CA LEU A 226 9.14 -7.89 0.25
C LEU A 226 8.09 -8.77 0.92
N MET A 227 7.89 -8.62 2.23
CA MET A 227 6.83 -9.34 2.94
C MET A 227 5.46 -8.90 2.44
N MET A 228 5.26 -7.59 2.24
CA MET A 228 4.00 -7.07 1.71
C MET A 228 3.76 -7.55 0.28
N SER A 229 4.79 -7.58 -0.58
CA SER A 229 4.63 -8.09 -1.94
C SER A 229 4.18 -9.55 -1.98
N TYR A 230 4.70 -10.39 -1.06
CA TYR A 230 4.21 -11.76 -0.90
C TYR A 230 2.73 -11.77 -0.51
N ILE A 231 2.37 -11.02 0.54
CA ILE A 231 0.99 -10.91 1.01
C ILE A 231 0.05 -10.47 -0.14
N ASP A 232 0.49 -9.52 -0.95
CA ASP A 232 -0.27 -8.98 -2.07
C ASP A 232 -0.29 -9.90 -3.32
N GLY A 233 0.32 -11.09 -3.25
CA GLY A 233 0.22 -12.14 -4.28
C GLY A 233 1.30 -12.04 -5.36
N SER A 234 2.50 -11.57 -5.02
CA SER A 234 3.60 -11.40 -5.99
C SER A 234 3.95 -12.68 -6.77
N TRP A 235 3.67 -13.87 -6.24
CA TRP A 235 3.93 -15.15 -6.91
C TRP A 235 3.29 -15.25 -8.31
N ALA A 236 1.99 -14.94 -8.42
CA ALA A 236 1.28 -14.97 -9.70
C ALA A 236 1.51 -13.72 -10.55
N GLN A 237 2.08 -12.66 -9.96
CA GLN A 237 2.08 -11.34 -10.56
C GLN A 237 3.46 -10.94 -11.09
N LEU A 238 4.54 -11.35 -10.44
CA LEU A 238 5.91 -11.02 -10.81
C LEU A 238 6.61 -12.23 -11.43
N THR A 239 7.36 -12.00 -12.51
CA THR A 239 8.19 -13.05 -13.12
C THR A 239 9.25 -13.54 -12.13
N ASN A 240 9.63 -14.82 -12.16
CA ASN A 240 10.68 -15.35 -11.29
C ASN A 240 10.44 -15.16 -9.77
N ALA A 241 9.20 -15.05 -9.30
CA ALA A 241 8.90 -14.94 -7.86
C ALA A 241 9.38 -16.18 -7.03
N ALA A 242 9.75 -17.29 -7.69
CA ALA A 242 10.28 -18.53 -7.09
C ALA A 242 11.64 -18.44 -6.42
N ASN A 243 12.18 -17.25 -6.26
CA ASN A 243 13.54 -17.04 -5.79
C ASN A 243 13.56 -16.37 -4.43
N THR A 244 14.73 -16.45 -3.81
CA THR A 244 15.08 -15.70 -2.60
C THR A 244 15.63 -14.34 -3.01
N TYR A 245 15.05 -13.27 -2.46
CA TYR A 245 15.41 -11.90 -2.80
C TYR A 245 16.03 -11.17 -1.62
N TRP A 246 17.15 -10.48 -1.87
CA TRP A 246 17.75 -9.60 -0.89
C TRP A 246 16.83 -8.43 -0.53
N SER A 247 16.87 -8.02 0.73
CA SER A 247 16.33 -6.76 1.21
C SER A 247 17.44 -5.78 1.61
N SER A 248 17.14 -4.48 1.57
CA SER A 248 18.02 -3.40 2.07
C SER A 248 18.11 -3.35 3.59
N THR A 249 17.28 -4.11 4.30
CA THR A 249 17.21 -4.11 5.76
C THR A 249 18.29 -5.02 6.34
N THR A 250 19.28 -4.41 7.01
CA THR A 250 20.27 -5.13 7.84
C THR A 250 19.61 -5.63 9.13
N THR A 251 20.04 -6.77 9.67
CA THR A 251 19.51 -7.25 10.95
C THR A 251 20.03 -6.41 12.11
N SER A 252 19.21 -6.20 13.15
CA SER A 252 19.54 -5.28 14.24
C SER A 252 20.63 -5.79 15.18
N TYR A 253 20.77 -7.11 15.35
CA TYR A 253 21.73 -7.74 16.26
C TYR A 253 22.94 -8.36 15.55
N ALA A 254 22.99 -8.30 14.21
CA ALA A 254 24.07 -8.86 13.41
C ALA A 254 24.27 -8.04 12.12
N THR A 255 25.00 -6.94 12.22
CA THR A 255 25.34 -6.04 11.10
C THR A 255 25.94 -6.72 9.88
N GLN A 256 26.54 -7.90 10.05
CA GLN A 256 27.07 -8.75 8.99
C GLN A 256 26.01 -9.50 8.18
N SER A 257 24.77 -9.46 8.64
CA SER A 257 23.63 -10.15 8.04
C SER A 257 22.60 -9.16 7.49
N SER A 258 21.94 -9.56 6.43
CA SER A 258 20.79 -8.83 5.87
C SER A 258 19.58 -9.75 5.78
N TRP A 259 18.40 -9.15 5.82
CA TRP A 259 17.15 -9.88 5.59
C TRP A 259 17.00 -10.25 4.12
N TYR A 260 16.34 -11.37 3.89
CA TYR A 260 15.87 -11.82 2.59
C TYR A 260 14.46 -12.41 2.74
N THR A 261 13.74 -12.51 1.63
CA THR A 261 12.39 -13.11 1.60
C THR A 261 12.25 -14.04 0.40
N TYR A 262 11.54 -15.15 0.60
CA TYR A 262 11.06 -16.01 -0.48
C TYR A 262 9.68 -15.51 -0.92
N GLN A 263 9.59 -14.96 -2.13
CA GLN A 263 8.34 -14.35 -2.62
C GLN A 263 7.25 -15.37 -2.95
N TYR A 264 7.55 -16.67 -2.95
CA TYR A 264 6.60 -17.73 -3.27
C TYR A 264 5.91 -18.38 -2.06
N ASN A 265 6.44 -18.18 -0.85
CA ASN A 265 5.84 -18.73 0.38
C ASN A 265 5.94 -17.79 1.60
N GLY A 266 6.47 -16.58 1.41
CA GLY A 266 6.56 -15.56 2.44
C GLY A 266 7.61 -15.81 3.52
N TYR A 267 8.37 -16.91 3.44
CA TYR A 267 9.43 -17.15 4.40
C TYR A 267 10.41 -15.97 4.40
N THR A 268 10.69 -15.45 5.59
CA THR A 268 11.61 -14.34 5.78
C THR A 268 12.70 -14.78 6.74
N GLY A 269 13.94 -14.63 6.32
CA GLY A 269 15.12 -15.02 7.08
C GLY A 269 16.24 -14.02 6.90
N TYR A 270 17.39 -14.31 7.49
CA TYR A 270 18.59 -13.50 7.31
C TYR A 270 19.77 -14.41 6.96
N SER A 271 20.72 -13.86 6.22
CA SER A 271 21.99 -14.53 5.91
C SER A 271 23.11 -13.50 5.94
N THR A 272 24.36 -13.98 5.99
CA THR A 272 25.52 -13.08 5.90
C THR A 272 25.50 -12.37 4.55
N LYS A 273 25.89 -11.10 4.53
CA LYS A 273 25.88 -10.22 3.36
C LYS A 273 26.75 -10.73 2.20
N THR A 274 27.60 -11.72 2.45
CA THR A 274 28.47 -12.41 1.49
C THR A 274 27.79 -13.54 0.72
N TYR A 275 26.61 -14.01 1.13
CA TYR A 275 25.84 -14.99 0.35
C TYR A 275 25.30 -14.39 -0.94
N ASN A 276 25.00 -15.25 -1.90
CA ASN A 276 24.45 -14.84 -3.20
C ASN A 276 22.95 -15.13 -3.24
N TYR A 277 22.14 -14.09 -3.46
CA TYR A 277 20.70 -14.21 -3.68
C TYR A 277 20.27 -13.39 -4.91
N SER A 278 18.98 -13.47 -5.23
CA SER A 278 18.39 -12.70 -6.32
C SER A 278 18.20 -11.24 -5.93
N VAL A 279 18.21 -10.38 -6.95
CA VAL A 279 17.97 -8.94 -6.81
C VAL A 279 16.77 -8.56 -7.65
N ARG A 280 15.86 -7.82 -7.01
CA ARG A 280 14.72 -7.14 -7.61
C ARG A 280 14.62 -5.78 -6.94
N CYS A 281 14.17 -4.80 -7.69
CA CYS A 281 14.16 -3.42 -7.27
C CYS A 281 12.73 -2.87 -7.21
N VAL A 282 12.58 -1.84 -6.39
CA VAL A 282 11.37 -1.02 -6.29
C VAL A 282 11.71 0.44 -6.46
N ARG A 283 10.70 1.23 -6.80
CA ARG A 283 10.73 2.69 -6.77
C ARG A 283 9.37 3.24 -6.39
#